data_AF-K1RRU3-F1
#
_entry.id   AF-K1RRU3-F1
#
_cell.length_a   1.000
_cell.length_b   1.000
_cell.length_c   1.000
_cell.angle_alpha   90.00
_cell.angle_beta   90.00
_cell.angle_gamma   90.00
#
_symmetry.space_group_name_H-M   'P 1'
#
loop_
_entity.id
_entity.type
_entity.pdbx_description
1 polymer ?
#
loop_
_entity_poly.entity_id
_entity_poly.type
_entity_poly.pdbx_seq_one_letter_code
_entity_poly.pdbx_strand_id
1 'polypeptide(L)'
;MVALYNEKFNCIRPREYDGSHIQFFGMNPEIALRPHQRNAIAHILYGRNTLLAHVVGAGKTYEMVAAAMEKKRLGLCSKTLVAVPNHLTGQFASEALKLYPNANILVTTQRDFEKSNRKRFCAKIATGNYDIVVIGHSQFEKIP
;
A
#
# COMPACT_ATOMS: atom_id res chain seq x y z
N MET A 1 44.74 -6.01 5.80
CA MET A 1 43.82 -5.04 6.45
C MET A 1 42.45 -4.99 5.79
N VAL A 2 42.32 -4.95 4.45
CA VAL A 2 41.00 -4.92 3.76
C VAL A 2 40.13 -6.16 4.02
N ALA A 3 40.71 -7.37 4.02
CA ALA A 3 39.97 -8.60 4.30
C ALA A 3 39.36 -8.62 5.73
N LEU A 4 40.16 -8.24 6.74
CA LEU A 4 39.72 -8.15 8.14
C LEU A 4 38.64 -7.07 8.34
N TYR A 5 38.69 -5.97 7.57
CA TYR A 5 37.66 -4.93 7.57
C TYR A 5 36.35 -5.45 6.97
N ASN A 6 36.42 -6.12 5.81
CA ASN A 6 35.23 -6.70 5.19
C ASN A 6 34.58 -7.78 6.05
N GLU A 7 35.40 -8.62 6.70
CA GLU A 7 34.93 -9.69 7.58
C GLU A 7 34.29 -9.15 8.87
N LYS A 8 34.86 -8.09 9.46
CA LYS A 8 34.34 -7.49 10.70
C LYS A 8 33.19 -6.50 10.49
N PHE A 9 33.16 -5.78 9.36
CA PHE A 9 32.26 -4.64 9.17
C PHE A 9 31.32 -4.78 7.94
N ASN A 10 31.64 -5.60 6.92
CA ASN A 10 30.78 -5.85 5.76
C ASN A 10 30.08 -7.23 5.80
N CYS A 11 29.97 -7.85 6.97
CA CYS A 11 29.30 -9.15 7.15
C CYS A 11 27.76 -9.04 7.19
N ILE A 12 27.21 -7.82 7.23
CA ILE A 12 25.76 -7.56 7.21
C ILE A 12 25.40 -6.89 5.89
N ARG A 13 24.90 -7.69 4.95
CA ARG A 13 24.30 -7.18 3.71
C ARG A 13 22.78 -7.04 3.90
N PRO A 14 22.18 -5.88 3.57
CA PRO A 14 20.73 -5.77 3.51
C PRO A 14 20.15 -6.80 2.56
N ARG A 15 19.00 -7.38 2.92
CA ARG A 15 18.28 -8.28 2.01
C ARG A 15 17.89 -7.50 0.75
N GLU A 16 18.23 -8.07 -0.40
CA GLU A 16 17.75 -7.60 -1.69
C GLU A 16 16.44 -8.31 -2.03
N TYR A 17 15.50 -7.55 -2.61
CA TYR A 17 14.20 -8.06 -3.02
C TYR A 17 14.10 -7.94 -4.54
N ASP A 18 13.81 -9.05 -5.19
CA ASP A 18 13.49 -9.09 -6.61
C ASP A 18 11.98 -9.27 -6.76
N GLY A 19 11.34 -8.40 -7.52
CA GLY A 19 9.92 -8.48 -7.87
C GLY A 19 9.64 -8.77 -9.34
N SER A 20 10.67 -9.14 -10.11
CA SER A 20 10.56 -9.40 -11.55
C SER A 20 9.55 -10.49 -11.90
N HIS A 21 9.40 -11.49 -11.01
CA HIS A 21 8.48 -12.61 -11.16
C HIS A 21 7.03 -12.31 -10.75
N ILE A 22 6.77 -11.18 -10.10
CA ILE A 22 5.42 -10.84 -9.64
C ILE A 22 4.56 -10.44 -10.84
N GLN A 23 3.43 -11.14 -11.01
CA GLN A 23 2.40 -10.83 -11.98
C GLN A 23 1.26 -10.05 -11.30
N PHE A 24 1.02 -8.82 -11.78
CA PHE A 24 0.04 -7.89 -11.22
C PHE A 24 -1.32 -8.06 -11.90
N PHE A 25 -2.14 -8.98 -11.40
CA PHE A 25 -3.41 -9.33 -12.03
C PHE A 25 -4.47 -8.24 -11.84
N GLY A 26 -5.14 -7.87 -12.93
CA GLY A 26 -6.14 -6.79 -12.91
C GLY A 26 -5.56 -5.38 -12.91
N MET A 27 -4.23 -5.25 -12.95
CA MET A 27 -3.56 -3.97 -13.17
C MET A 27 -3.82 -3.49 -14.59
N ASN A 28 -3.95 -2.18 -14.77
CA ASN A 28 -4.09 -1.55 -16.08
C ASN A 28 -2.90 -1.93 -16.99
N PRO A 29 -3.13 -2.60 -18.13
CA PRO A 29 -2.06 -3.07 -19.01
C PRO A 29 -1.28 -1.94 -19.69
N GLU A 30 -1.83 -0.72 -19.74
CA GLU A 30 -1.14 0.44 -20.29
C GLU A 30 -0.08 1.01 -19.34
N ILE A 31 -0.09 0.60 -18.06
CA ILE A 31 0.84 1.09 -17.04
C ILE A 31 1.88 0.01 -16.74
N ALA A 32 3.15 0.30 -17.05
CA ALA A 32 4.28 -0.56 -16.69
C ALA A 32 5.00 -0.04 -15.44
N LEU A 33 5.07 -0.88 -14.40
CA LEU A 33 5.86 -0.60 -13.21
C LEU A 33 7.37 -0.74 -13.50
N ARG A 34 8.14 0.24 -13.05
CA ARG A 34 9.61 0.24 -13.18
C ARG A 34 10.23 -0.85 -12.29
N PRO A 35 11.44 -1.34 -12.61
CA PRO A 35 12.10 -2.39 -11.83
C PRO A 35 12.19 -2.08 -10.32
N HIS A 36 12.51 -0.83 -9.95
CA HIS A 36 12.59 -0.45 -8.54
C HIS A 36 11.23 -0.54 -7.82
N GLN A 37 10.12 -0.21 -8.52
CA GLN A 37 8.78 -0.31 -7.94
C GLN A 37 8.40 -1.76 -7.70
N ARG A 38 8.73 -2.67 -8.65
CA ARG A 38 8.48 -4.11 -8.50
C ARG A 38 9.26 -4.67 -7.31
N ASN A 39 10.52 -4.26 -7.14
CA ASN A 39 11.36 -4.65 -6.01
C ASN A 39 10.84 -4.09 -4.68
N ALA A 40 10.36 -2.84 -4.66
CA ALA A 40 9.70 -2.25 -3.50
C ALA A 40 8.42 -3.00 -3.12
N ILE A 41 7.62 -3.42 -4.10
CA ILE A 41 6.43 -4.25 -3.86
C ILE A 41 6.83 -5.63 -3.31
N ALA A 42 7.86 -6.28 -3.88
CA ALA A 42 8.40 -7.52 -3.34
C ALA A 42 8.87 -7.36 -1.88
N HIS A 43 9.47 -6.22 -1.53
CA HIS A 43 9.82 -5.89 -0.15
C HIS A 43 8.56 -5.81 0.74
N ILE A 44 7.48 -5.17 0.29
CA ILE A 44 6.22 -5.11 1.06
C ILE A 44 5.55 -6.49 1.22
N LEU A 45 5.67 -7.36 0.22
CA LEU A 45 5.06 -8.69 0.22
C LEU A 45 5.84 -9.70 1.07
N TYR A 46 7.17 -9.71 0.96
CA TYR A 46 8.04 -10.71 1.58
C TYR A 46 8.71 -10.22 2.86
N GLY A 47 8.76 -8.89 3.04
CA GLY A 47 9.22 -8.25 4.25
C GLY A 47 8.11 -8.15 5.30
N ARG A 48 8.50 -7.67 6.48
CA ARG A 48 7.54 -7.31 7.55
C ARG A 48 7.12 -5.85 7.35
N ASN A 49 7.76 -4.95 8.09
CA ASN A 49 7.55 -3.51 7.95
C ASN A 49 8.49 -2.98 6.87
N THR A 50 7.97 -2.16 5.96
CA THR A 50 8.72 -1.61 4.84
C THR A 50 8.60 -0.09 4.83
N LEU A 51 9.73 0.60 4.73
CA LEU A 51 9.79 2.05 4.51
C LEU A 51 10.11 2.33 3.04
N LEU A 52 9.23 3.04 2.35
CA LEU A 52 9.45 3.50 0.97
C LEU A 52 10.18 4.86 0.97
N ALA A 53 11.49 4.83 1.23
CA ALA A 53 12.35 6.02 1.38
C ALA A 53 12.91 6.55 0.04
N HIS A 54 12.10 6.60 -1.01
CA HIS A 54 12.51 7.13 -2.32
C HIS A 54 12.04 8.58 -2.52
N VAL A 55 12.54 9.26 -3.55
CA VAL A 55 12.20 10.67 -3.84
C VAL A 55 10.71 10.87 -4.18
N VAL A 56 10.23 12.11 -4.05
CA VAL A 56 8.88 12.50 -4.50
C VAL A 56 8.75 12.21 -6.00
N GLY A 57 7.59 11.71 -6.43
CA GLY A 57 7.35 11.33 -7.83
C GLY A 57 7.91 9.97 -8.25
N ALA A 58 8.61 9.23 -7.38
CA ALA A 58 9.14 7.89 -7.69
C ALA A 58 8.07 6.80 -7.89
N GLY A 59 6.78 7.13 -7.67
CA GLY A 59 5.66 6.20 -7.86
C GLY A 59 5.27 5.39 -6.62
N LYS A 60 5.54 5.90 -5.42
CA LYS A 60 5.21 5.25 -4.13
C LYS A 60 3.72 4.89 -3.98
N THR A 61 2.82 5.71 -4.51
CA THR A 61 1.39 5.42 -4.49
C THR A 61 1.07 4.12 -5.24
N TYR A 62 1.68 3.92 -6.41
CA TYR A 62 1.48 2.68 -7.18
C TYR A 62 2.11 1.48 -6.49
N GLU A 63 3.25 1.64 -5.84
CA GLU A 63 3.86 0.59 -5.02
C GLU A 63 2.91 0.15 -3.89
N MET A 64 2.30 1.10 -3.16
CA MET A 64 1.35 0.82 -2.09
C MET A 64 0.07 0.13 -2.61
N VAL A 65 -0.51 0.62 -3.71
CA VAL A 65 -1.74 0.06 -4.29
C VAL A 65 -1.49 -1.34 -4.84
N ALA A 66 -0.44 -1.54 -5.63
CA ALA A 66 -0.12 -2.85 -6.20
C ALA A 66 0.20 -3.86 -5.09
N ALA A 67 0.93 -3.46 -4.05
CA ALA A 67 1.18 -4.32 -2.91
C ALA A 67 -0.12 -4.68 -2.15
N ALA A 68 -1.06 -3.75 -1.98
CA ALA A 68 -2.35 -4.01 -1.35
C ALA A 68 -3.19 -5.03 -2.13
N MET A 69 -3.25 -4.88 -3.46
CA MET A 69 -3.96 -5.80 -4.36
C MET A 69 -3.34 -7.20 -4.33
N GLU A 70 -2.01 -7.28 -4.45
CA GLU A 70 -1.31 -8.56 -4.42
C GLU A 70 -1.38 -9.25 -3.04
N LYS A 71 -1.31 -8.51 -1.93
CA LYS A 71 -1.52 -9.08 -0.59
C LYS A 71 -2.89 -9.74 -0.48
N LYS A 72 -3.93 -9.09 -0.99
CA LYS A 72 -5.28 -9.67 -0.97
C LYS A 72 -5.39 -10.88 -1.90
N ARG A 73 -4.87 -10.79 -3.12
CA ARG A 73 -4.87 -11.89 -4.10
C ARG A 73 -4.14 -13.14 -3.59
N LEU A 74 -3.03 -12.94 -2.88
CA LEU A 74 -2.24 -14.01 -2.26
C LEU A 74 -2.84 -14.54 -0.94
N GLY A 75 -3.96 -13.99 -0.47
CA GLY A 75 -4.59 -14.39 0.79
C GLY A 75 -3.83 -13.94 2.05
N LEU A 76 -2.88 -13.01 1.92
CA LEU A 76 -2.10 -12.47 3.04
C LEU A 76 -2.90 -11.46 3.87
N CYS A 77 -3.93 -10.85 3.28
CA CYS A 77 -4.91 -10.02 3.99
C CYS A 77 -6.29 -10.13 3.33
N SER A 78 -7.36 -9.81 4.07
CA SER A 78 -8.72 -9.74 3.52
C SER A 78 -9.06 -8.36 2.92
N LYS A 79 -8.43 -7.31 3.44
CA LYS A 79 -8.60 -5.91 3.04
C LYS A 79 -7.42 -5.09 3.55
N THR A 80 -7.06 -4.03 2.83
CA THR A 80 -5.98 -3.11 3.25
C THR A 80 -6.56 -1.76 3.63
N LEU A 81 -6.13 -1.19 4.75
CA LEU A 81 -6.47 0.17 5.15
C LEU A 81 -5.27 1.08 4.95
N VAL A 82 -5.46 2.21 4.26
CA VAL A 82 -4.43 3.19 3.94
C VAL A 82 -4.81 4.53 4.53
N ALA A 83 -4.02 5.00 5.49
CA ALA A 83 -4.16 6.34 6.06
C ALA A 83 -3.36 7.35 5.23
N VAL A 84 -4.01 8.44 4.82
CA VAL A 84 -3.39 9.53 4.04
C VAL A 84 -3.77 10.90 4.61
N PRO A 85 -3.02 11.98 4.30
CA PRO A 85 -3.45 13.34 4.60
C PRO A 85 -4.87 13.59 4.06
N ASN A 86 -5.70 14.28 4.84
CA ASN A 86 -7.15 14.39 4.56
C ASN A 86 -7.48 14.86 3.14
N HIS A 87 -6.73 15.83 2.62
CA HIS A 87 -6.91 16.40 1.29
C HIS A 87 -6.44 15.49 0.14
N LEU A 88 -5.75 14.39 0.44
CA LEU A 88 -5.21 13.43 -0.53
C LEU A 88 -6.05 12.15 -0.65
N THR A 89 -7.11 11.98 0.14
CA THR A 89 -7.98 10.78 0.10
C THR A 89 -8.55 10.52 -1.29
N GLY A 90 -9.12 11.56 -1.92
CA GLY A 90 -9.63 11.47 -3.29
C GLY A 90 -8.54 11.23 -4.34
N GLN A 91 -7.39 11.90 -4.20
CA GLN A 91 -6.26 11.69 -5.12
C GLN A 91 -5.72 10.26 -5.04
N PHE A 92 -5.56 9.71 -3.85
CA PHE A 92 -5.12 8.34 -3.65
C PHE A 92 -6.10 7.34 -4.30
N ALA A 93 -7.40 7.54 -4.08
CA ALA A 93 -8.43 6.69 -4.68
C ALA A 93 -8.42 6.75 -6.21
N SER A 94 -8.23 7.94 -6.79
CA SER A 94 -8.12 8.13 -8.23
C SER A 94 -6.89 7.40 -8.81
N GLU A 95 -5.72 7.54 -8.18
CA GLU A 95 -4.51 6.82 -8.60
C GLU A 95 -4.66 5.30 -8.45
N ALA A 96 -5.36 4.84 -7.40
CA ALA A 96 -5.62 3.44 -7.20
C ALA A 96 -6.53 2.84 -8.29
N LEU A 97 -7.61 3.55 -8.67
CA LEU A 97 -8.49 3.15 -9.78
C LEU A 97 -7.79 3.27 -11.14
N LYS A 98 -6.90 4.23 -11.31
CA LYS A 98 -6.09 4.34 -12.53
C LYS A 98 -5.17 3.13 -12.72
N LEU A 99 -4.59 2.64 -11.63
CA LEU A 99 -3.73 1.46 -11.64
C LEU A 99 -4.52 0.15 -11.67
N TYR A 100 -5.65 0.06 -10.97
CA TYR A 100 -6.54 -1.11 -10.92
C TYR A 100 -8.00 -0.66 -11.12
N PRO A 101 -8.48 -0.60 -12.38
CA PRO A 101 -9.80 -0.04 -12.71
C PRO A 101 -10.99 -0.75 -12.06
N ASN A 102 -10.82 -2.03 -11.72
CA ASN A 102 -11.86 -2.86 -11.12
C ASN A 102 -11.73 -3.00 -9.58
N ALA A 103 -10.83 -2.26 -8.94
CA ALA A 103 -10.65 -2.35 -7.49
C ALA A 103 -11.86 -1.79 -6.73
N ASN A 104 -12.33 -2.54 -5.73
CA ASN A 104 -13.39 -2.10 -4.82
C ASN A 104 -12.81 -1.25 -3.69
N ILE A 105 -12.88 0.08 -3.82
CA ILE A 105 -12.26 1.03 -2.89
C ILE A 105 -13.31 1.76 -2.07
N LEU A 106 -13.19 1.70 -0.74
CA LEU A 106 -13.96 2.53 0.17
C LEU A 106 -13.15 3.78 0.56
N VAL A 107 -13.66 4.97 0.28
CA VAL A 107 -13.00 6.24 0.62
C VAL A 107 -13.79 6.95 1.71
N THR A 108 -13.11 7.42 2.76
CA THR A 108 -13.76 8.22 3.81
C THR A 108 -14.10 9.61 3.33
N THR A 109 -15.28 10.09 3.72
CA THR A 109 -15.65 11.49 3.69
C THR A 109 -15.70 12.07 5.11
N GLN A 110 -15.76 13.39 5.24
CA GLN A 110 -15.88 14.02 6.57
C GLN A 110 -17.18 13.61 7.30
N ARG A 111 -18.27 13.35 6.56
CA ARG A 111 -19.59 12.99 7.10
C ARG A 111 -19.61 11.59 7.73
N ASP A 112 -18.73 10.70 7.30
CA ASP A 112 -18.69 9.30 7.77
C ASP A 112 -18.29 9.18 9.26
N PHE A 113 -17.62 10.20 9.79
CA PHE A 113 -17.11 10.24 11.17
C PHE A 113 -17.79 11.28 12.06
N GLU A 114 -18.92 11.83 11.61
CA GLU A 114 -19.88 12.44 12.52
C GLU A 114 -20.28 11.42 13.61
N LYS A 115 -20.53 11.89 14.83
CA LYS A 115 -20.74 11.02 16.01
C LYS A 115 -21.84 9.96 15.78
N SER A 116 -22.88 10.32 15.05
CA SER A 116 -23.99 9.44 14.65
C SER A 116 -23.58 8.37 13.63
N ASN A 117 -22.66 8.68 12.72
CA ASN A 117 -22.30 7.83 11.58
C ASN A 117 -21.09 6.93 11.83
N ARG A 118 -20.23 7.28 12.80
CA ARG A 118 -18.95 6.58 13.05
C ARG A 118 -19.09 5.08 13.25
N LYS A 119 -20.06 4.64 14.08
CA LYS A 119 -20.32 3.21 14.32
C LYS A 119 -20.73 2.50 13.04
N ARG A 120 -21.60 3.12 12.24
CA ARG A 120 -22.06 2.59 10.96
C ARG A 120 -20.91 2.50 9.95
N PHE A 121 -20.02 3.49 9.92
CA PHE A 121 -18.86 3.48 9.02
C PHE A 121 -17.85 2.38 9.40
N CYS A 122 -17.53 2.24 10.69
CA CYS A 122 -16.66 1.15 11.16
C CYS A 122 -17.29 -0.23 10.85
N ALA A 123 -18.61 -0.36 11.01
CA ALA A 123 -19.33 -1.58 10.62
C ALA A 123 -19.21 -1.87 9.12
N LYS A 124 -19.34 -0.86 8.25
CA LYS A 124 -19.10 -1.02 6.81
C LYS A 124 -17.69 -1.53 6.52
N ILE A 125 -16.65 -0.94 7.14
CA ILE A 125 -15.26 -1.43 6.97
C ILE A 125 -15.14 -2.88 7.42
N ALA A 126 -15.73 -3.24 8.56
CA ALA A 126 -15.63 -4.58 9.13
C ALA A 126 -16.30 -5.63 8.22
N THR A 127 -17.54 -5.38 7.78
CA THR A 127 -18.35 -6.37 7.05
C THR A 127 -18.19 -6.33 5.54
N GLY A 128 -17.81 -5.17 4.97
CA GLY A 128 -17.70 -5.01 3.52
C GLY A 128 -16.45 -5.67 2.93
N ASN A 129 -16.59 -6.28 1.75
CA ASN A 129 -15.48 -6.86 1.01
C ASN A 129 -14.78 -5.80 0.13
N TYR A 130 -13.98 -4.95 0.75
CA TYR A 130 -13.19 -3.93 0.06
C TYR A 130 -11.77 -4.42 -0.21
N ASP A 131 -11.18 -4.00 -1.33
CA ASP A 131 -9.76 -4.23 -1.62
C ASP A 131 -8.91 -3.24 -0.82
N ILE A 132 -9.28 -1.97 -0.90
CA ILE A 132 -8.59 -0.86 -0.24
C ILE A 132 -9.60 0.05 0.47
N VAL A 133 -9.31 0.39 1.72
CA VAL A 133 -10.03 1.40 2.50
C VAL A 133 -9.10 2.59 2.66
N VAL A 134 -9.46 3.74 2.11
CA VAL A 134 -8.69 4.98 2.19
C VAL A 134 -9.29 5.88 3.26
N ILE A 135 -8.49 6.20 4.29
CA ILE A 135 -8.91 7.01 5.43
C ILE A 135 -8.02 8.25 5.60
N GLY A 136 -8.64 9.39 5.90
CA GLY A 136 -7.91 10.60 6.30
C GLY A 136 -7.31 10.47 7.70
N HIS A 137 -6.12 11.03 7.95
CA HIS A 137 -5.44 11.00 9.26
C HIS A 137 -6.35 11.39 10.44
N SER A 138 -7.10 12.50 10.31
CA SER A 138 -7.96 12.97 11.44
C SER A 138 -9.14 12.04 11.73
N GLN A 139 -9.51 11.18 10.77
CA GLN A 139 -10.56 10.20 10.96
C GLN A 139 -10.01 8.88 11.49
N PHE A 140 -8.77 8.54 11.11
CA PHE A 140 -8.06 7.38 11.64
C PHE A 140 -7.92 7.47 13.17
N GLU A 141 -7.60 8.66 13.70
CA GLU A 141 -7.55 8.93 15.15
C GLU A 141 -8.88 8.71 15.88
N LYS A 142 -10.00 8.66 15.16
CA LYS A 142 -11.34 8.50 15.73
C LYS A 142 -11.86 7.07 15.66
N ILE A 143 -11.12 6.15 15.06
CA ILE A 143 -11.49 4.72 15.12
C ILE A 143 -11.47 4.31 16.61
N PRO A 144 -12.55 3.70 17.12
CA PRO A 144 -12.67 3.33 18.53
C PRO A 144 -11.68 2.25 18.97
#